data_AF-A0A379TDL6-F1
#
_entry.id   AF-A0A379TDL6-F1
#
_cell.length_a   1.000
_cell.length_b   1.000
_cell.length_c   1.000
_cell.angle_alpha   90.00
_cell.angle_beta   90.00
_cell.angle_gamma   90.00
#
_symmetry.space_group_name_H-M   'P 1'
#
loop_
_entity.id
_entity.type
_entity.pdbx_description
1 polymer ?
#
loop_
_entity_poly.entity_id
_entity_poly.type
_entity_poly.pdbx_seq_one_letter_code
_entity_poly.pdbx_strand_id
1 'polypeptide(L)'
;MTLSEGEIRGLVGESGSGKSLIAKAICGVAKDNWRVTADRMRFDDIDLLRLSARERRKLVGHNVSMIFQEPQSCLDPSERVGRQLMQNIPSWTWKGRWWQRLGWRKRRAIELLHRVGIKDHKDAMRSFPL
;
A
#
# COMPACT_ATOMS: atom_id res chain seq x y z
N MET A 1 -5.78 2.56 20.89
CA MET A 1 -4.39 2.98 20.60
C MET A 1 -4.43 4.21 19.72
N THR A 2 -3.45 5.10 19.83
CA THR A 2 -3.25 6.24 18.92
C THR A 2 -1.83 6.15 18.35
N LEU A 3 -1.61 6.70 17.17
CA LEU A 3 -0.31 6.79 16.52
C LEU A 3 -0.14 8.23 16.02
N SER A 4 0.92 8.90 16.45
CA SER A 4 1.21 10.27 16.00
C SER A 4 2.06 10.27 14.73
N GLU A 5 2.06 11.38 14.01
CA GLU A 5 2.92 11.55 12.83
C GLU A 5 4.40 11.32 13.19
N GLY A 6 5.11 10.56 12.35
CA GLY A 6 6.52 10.21 12.57
C GLY A 6 6.76 9.11 13.61
N GLU A 7 5.71 8.61 14.29
CA GLU A 7 5.85 7.56 15.27
C GLU A 7 5.89 6.16 14.64
N ILE A 8 6.71 5.28 15.21
CA ILE A 8 6.72 3.85 14.89
C ILE A 8 6.12 3.10 16.08
N ARG A 9 5.04 2.34 15.85
CA ARG A 9 4.45 1.46 16.87
C ARG A 9 4.41 0.01 16.41
N GLY A 10 4.80 -0.88 17.31
CA GLY A 10 4.61 -2.31 17.19
C GLY A 10 3.36 -2.78 17.91
N LEU A 11 2.61 -3.69 17.29
CA LEU A 11 1.52 -4.43 17.93
C LEU A 11 1.97 -5.88 18.11
N VAL A 12 2.17 -6.30 19.36
CA VAL A 12 2.71 -7.63 19.70
C VAL A 12 1.62 -8.47 20.39
N GLY A 13 1.67 -9.78 20.20
CA GLY A 13 0.75 -10.75 20.82
C GLY A 13 0.90 -12.13 20.19
N GLU A 14 0.28 -13.14 20.79
CA GLU A 14 0.34 -14.54 20.33
C GLU A 14 -0.25 -14.75 18.93
N SER A 15 0.13 -15.84 18.26
CA SER A 15 -0.50 -16.20 16.97
C SER A 15 -2.02 -16.31 17.13
N GLY A 16 -2.77 -15.79 16.16
CA GLY A 16 -4.23 -15.78 16.24
C GLY A 16 -4.86 -14.67 17.09
N SER A 17 -4.08 -13.84 17.79
CA SER A 17 -4.61 -12.75 18.64
C SER A 17 -5.29 -11.58 17.89
N GLY A 18 -5.52 -11.72 16.58
CA GLY A 18 -6.24 -10.72 15.77
C GLY A 18 -5.42 -9.54 15.26
N LYS A 19 -4.09 -9.49 15.44
CA LYS A 19 -3.22 -8.39 14.97
C LYS A 19 -3.41 -8.05 13.49
N SER A 20 -3.34 -9.07 12.63
CA SER A 20 -3.51 -8.90 11.17
C SER A 20 -4.95 -8.51 10.81
N LEU A 21 -5.95 -8.91 11.61
CA LEU A 21 -7.34 -8.50 11.43
C LEU A 21 -7.50 -7.01 11.72
N ILE A 22 -6.87 -6.49 12.78
CA ILE A 22 -6.86 -5.07 13.11
C ILE A 22 -6.21 -4.26 11.99
N ALA A 23 -5.05 -4.68 11.48
CA ALA A 23 -4.38 -4.00 10.36
C ALA A 23 -5.26 -3.95 9.10
N LYS A 24 -5.89 -5.08 8.73
CA LYS A 24 -6.85 -5.15 7.61
C LYS A 24 -8.09 -4.29 7.86
N ALA A 25 -8.60 -4.29 9.08
CA ALA A 25 -9.73 -3.47 9.49
C ALA A 25 -9.40 -1.99 9.36
N ILE A 26 -8.21 -1.53 9.77
CA ILE A 26 -7.74 -0.14 9.59
C ILE A 26 -7.69 0.22 8.10
N CYS A 27 -7.05 -0.61 7.28
CA CYS A 27 -6.90 -0.39 5.84
C CYS A 27 -8.20 -0.59 5.05
N GLY A 28 -9.28 -1.05 5.67
CA GLY A 28 -10.55 -1.31 5.00
C GLY A 28 -10.52 -2.47 4.01
N VAL A 29 -9.60 -3.42 4.20
CA VAL A 29 -9.50 -4.68 3.46
C VAL A 29 -10.29 -5.78 4.21
N ALA A 30 -11.49 -5.43 4.66
CA ALA A 30 -12.37 -6.34 5.38
C ALA A 30 -13.15 -7.20 4.37
N LYS A 31 -13.42 -8.47 4.71
CA LYS A 31 -14.32 -9.31 3.93
C LYS A 31 -15.77 -8.81 4.08
N ASP A 32 -16.63 -9.09 3.12
CA ASP A 32 -18.03 -8.64 3.14
C ASP A 32 -18.81 -9.15 4.36
N ASN A 33 -18.37 -10.27 4.96
CA ASN A 33 -18.96 -10.83 6.18
C ASN A 33 -18.37 -10.26 7.49
N TRP A 34 -17.47 -9.28 7.43
CA TRP A 34 -16.91 -8.65 8.62
C TRP A 34 -17.75 -7.44 9.03
N ARG A 35 -18.07 -7.37 10.33
CA ARG A 35 -18.62 -6.16 10.94
C ARG A 35 -17.53 -5.51 11.78
N VAL A 36 -17.06 -4.34 11.35
CA VAL A 36 -16.08 -3.54 12.10
C VAL A 36 -16.83 -2.56 13.00
N THR A 37 -16.59 -2.63 14.30
CA THR A 37 -17.16 -1.69 15.29
C THR A 37 -16.03 -1.17 16.18
N ALA A 38 -16.12 0.10 16.56
CA ALA A 38 -15.21 0.76 17.49
C ALA A 38 -15.88 2.01 18.05
N ASP A 39 -15.53 2.41 19.27
CA ASP A 39 -16.00 3.69 19.83
C ASP A 39 -15.42 4.89 19.07
N ARG A 40 -14.15 4.77 18.65
CA ARG A 40 -13.45 5.76 17.83
C ARG A 40 -12.47 5.08 16.87
N MET A 41 -12.53 5.46 15.61
CA MET A 41 -11.60 5.01 14.57
C MET A 41 -11.36 6.14 13.58
N ARG A 42 -10.29 6.91 13.79
CA ARG A 42 -9.99 8.10 13.00
C ARG A 42 -8.66 7.97 12.27
N PHE A 43 -8.59 8.59 11.10
CA PHE A 43 -7.35 8.91 10.41
C PHE A 43 -7.26 10.44 10.35
N ASP A 44 -6.30 11.03 11.05
CA ASP A 44 -6.29 12.46 11.38
C ASP A 44 -7.64 12.89 11.97
N ASP A 45 -8.29 13.88 11.35
CA ASP A 45 -9.61 14.36 11.75
C ASP A 45 -10.79 13.59 11.16
N ILE A 46 -10.54 12.56 10.34
CA ILE A 46 -11.59 11.88 9.58
C ILE A 46 -12.04 10.61 10.32
N ASP A 47 -13.34 10.53 10.64
CA ASP A 47 -13.95 9.33 11.21
C ASP A 47 -14.15 8.26 10.13
N LEU A 48 -13.37 7.18 10.21
CA LEU A 48 -13.36 6.10 9.23
C LEU A 48 -14.65 5.25 9.25
N LEU A 49 -15.42 5.26 10.34
CA LEU A 49 -16.67 4.50 10.45
C LEU A 49 -17.83 5.16 9.70
N ARG A 50 -17.71 6.46 9.40
CA ARG A 50 -18.76 7.26 8.73
C ARG A 50 -18.54 7.40 7.23
N LEU A 51 -17.38 7.00 6.73
CA LEU A 51 -17.07 7.08 5.30
C LEU A 51 -17.85 6.03 4.51
N SER A 52 -18.37 6.42 3.36
CA SER A 52 -18.81 5.44 2.36
C SER A 52 -17.63 4.58 1.88
N ALA A 53 -17.91 3.40 1.33
CA ALA A 53 -16.88 2.51 0.79
C ALA A 53 -16.00 3.20 -0.27
N ARG A 54 -16.56 4.10 -1.06
CA ARG A 54 -15.83 4.87 -2.10
C ARG A 54 -14.88 5.89 -1.49
N GLU A 55 -15.35 6.67 -0.52
CA GLU A 55 -14.51 7.66 0.17
C GLU A 55 -13.38 6.99 0.93
N ARG A 56 -13.70 5.89 1.62
CA ARG A 56 -12.73 5.10 2.34
C ARG A 56 -11.64 4.55 1.43
N ARG A 57 -12.01 4.01 0.26
CA ARG A 57 -11.06 3.54 -0.75
C ARG A 57 -10.16 4.67 -1.27
N LYS A 58 -10.71 5.87 -1.48
CA LYS A 58 -9.94 7.04 -1.92
C LYS A 58 -8.93 7.49 -0.86
N LEU A 59 -9.35 7.57 0.40
CA LEU A 59 -8.49 7.97 1.52
C LEU A 59 -7.37 6.94 1.74
N VAL A 60 -7.73 5.67 1.90
CA VAL A 60 -6.74 4.61 2.14
C VAL A 60 -5.79 4.48 0.95
N GLY A 61 -6.31 4.43 -0.27
CA GLY A 61 -5.49 4.27 -1.48
C GLY A 61 -4.53 5.43 -1.76
N HIS A 62 -4.71 6.58 -1.11
CA HIS A 62 -3.82 7.72 -1.23
C HIS A 62 -2.86 7.85 -0.04
N ASN A 63 -3.33 7.56 1.18
CA ASN A 63 -2.62 7.89 2.42
C ASN A 63 -2.02 6.68 3.15
N VAL A 64 -2.42 5.47 2.81
CA VAL A 64 -2.04 4.25 3.52
C VAL A 64 -1.42 3.24 2.57
N SER A 65 -0.27 2.69 2.95
CA SER A 65 0.37 1.58 2.25
C SER A 65 0.47 0.39 3.21
N MET A 66 0.10 -0.80 2.73
CA MET A 66 0.14 -2.03 3.50
C MET A 66 1.16 -2.99 2.89
N ILE A 67 2.04 -3.54 3.72
CA ILE A 67 2.94 -4.64 3.38
C ILE A 67 2.39 -5.89 4.06
N PHE A 68 2.06 -6.91 3.27
CA PHE A 68 1.50 -8.16 3.77
C PHE A 68 2.60 -9.14 4.18
N GLN A 69 2.28 -10.05 5.11
CA GLN A 69 3.21 -11.07 5.59
C GLN A 69 3.68 -12.02 4.49
N GLU A 70 2.78 -12.36 3.56
CA GLU A 70 3.07 -13.18 2.38
C GLU A 70 3.11 -12.29 1.13
N PRO A 71 4.25 -11.67 0.79
CA PRO A 71 4.32 -10.69 -0.29
C PRO A 71 4.02 -11.29 -1.67
N GLN A 72 4.35 -12.58 -1.89
CA GLN A 72 4.07 -13.27 -3.15
C GLN A 72 2.58 -13.31 -3.49
N SER A 73 1.71 -13.46 -2.47
CA SER A 73 0.25 -13.48 -2.65
C SER A 73 -0.34 -12.16 -3.17
N CYS A 74 0.44 -11.07 -3.11
CA CYS A 74 0.00 -9.73 -3.48
C CYS A 74 0.46 -9.34 -4.90
N LEU A 75 1.25 -10.18 -5.56
CA LEU A 75 1.71 -9.95 -6.93
C LEU A 75 0.90 -10.84 -7.88
N ASP A 76 0.59 -10.29 -9.06
CA ASP A 76 -0.02 -11.04 -10.15
C ASP A 76 1.05 -11.90 -10.85
N PRO A 77 1.01 -13.24 -10.76
CA PRO A 77 2.02 -14.10 -11.37
C PRO A 77 1.99 -14.06 -12.91
N SER A 78 0.91 -13.54 -13.50
CA SER A 78 0.77 -13.38 -14.95
C SER A 78 1.35 -12.07 -15.49
N GLU A 79 1.75 -11.14 -14.61
CA GLU A 79 2.37 -9.87 -15.00
C GLU A 79 3.80 -9.74 -14.49
N ARG A 80 4.66 -9.11 -15.31
CA ARG A 80 6.03 -8.76 -14.89
C ARG A 80 6.01 -7.82 -13.69
N VAL A 81 6.95 -8.03 -12.77
CA VAL A 81 7.14 -7.20 -11.57
C VAL A 81 7.24 -5.71 -11.93
N GLY A 82 7.99 -5.37 -12.98
CA GLY A 82 8.14 -3.98 -13.40
C GLY A 82 6.84 -3.32 -13.87
N ARG A 83 5.93 -4.08 -14.49
CA ARG A 83 4.63 -3.57 -14.93
C ARG A 83 3.74 -3.26 -13.73
N GLN A 84 3.65 -4.20 -12.78
CA GLN A 84 2.89 -4.03 -11.55
C GLN A 84 3.44 -2.88 -10.70
N LEU A 85 4.76 -2.76 -10.58
CA LEU A 85 5.40 -1.64 -9.87
C LEU A 85 5.01 -0.30 -10.50
N MET A 86 5.10 -0.16 -11.83
CA MET A 86 4.73 1.08 -12.52
C MET A 86 3.24 1.42 -12.43
N GLN A 87 2.35 0.43 -12.37
CA GLN A 87 0.91 0.66 -12.20
C GLN A 87 0.59 1.27 -10.83
N ASN A 88 1.30 0.82 -9.79
CA ASN A 88 1.11 1.24 -8.41
C ASN A 88 1.75 2.61 -8.08
N ILE A 89 2.58 3.18 -8.97
CA ILE A 89 3.14 4.52 -8.77
C ILE A 89 2.02 5.57 -8.96
N PRO A 90 1.63 6.31 -7.91
CA PRO A 90 0.51 7.22 -8.00
C PRO A 90 0.80 8.40 -8.91
N SER A 91 -0.15 8.76 -9.76
CA SER A 91 0.02 9.87 -10.73
C SER A 91 0.32 11.22 -10.06
N TRP A 92 -0.14 11.45 -8.83
CA TRP A 92 0.13 12.69 -8.09
C TRP A 92 1.60 12.84 -7.67
N THR A 93 2.40 11.77 -7.67
CA THR A 93 3.85 11.85 -7.40
C THR A 93 4.63 12.47 -8.56
N TRP A 94 3.99 12.68 -9.71
CA TRP A 94 4.59 13.36 -10.85
C TRP A 94 4.70 14.88 -10.62
N LYS A 95 5.93 15.41 -10.65
CA LYS A 95 6.22 16.85 -10.50
C LYS A 95 6.90 17.48 -11.72
N GLY A 96 7.04 16.74 -12.82
CA GLY A 96 7.75 17.20 -14.02
C GLY A 96 6.85 17.90 -15.03
N ARG A 97 7.49 18.50 -16.04
CA ARG A 97 6.79 19.19 -17.14
C ARG A 97 6.17 18.18 -18.11
N TRP A 98 5.11 18.57 -18.85
CA TRP A 98 4.32 17.63 -19.66
C TRP A 98 5.15 16.80 -20.65
N TRP A 99 6.21 17.37 -21.24
CA TRP A 99 7.10 16.66 -22.16
C TRP A 99 7.94 15.57 -21.50
N GLN A 100 8.16 15.64 -20.19
CA GLN A 100 8.89 14.63 -19.43
C GLN A 100 7.98 13.48 -18.98
N ARG A 101 6.68 13.52 -19.32
CA ARG A 101 5.70 12.50 -18.88
C ARG A 101 5.96 11.14 -19.54
N LEU A 102 6.55 11.08 -20.73
CA LEU A 102 6.88 9.79 -21.31
C LEU A 102 7.95 9.08 -20.47
N GLY A 103 7.70 7.82 -20.10
CA GLY A 103 8.65 7.00 -19.36
C GLY A 103 8.93 7.43 -17.91
N TRP A 104 8.21 8.39 -17.34
CA TRP A 104 8.48 8.87 -15.97
C TRP A 104 8.28 7.78 -14.91
N ARG A 105 7.20 6.99 -15.03
CA ARG A 105 6.91 5.88 -14.10
C ARG A 105 8.01 4.84 -14.14
N LYS A 106 8.57 4.55 -15.31
CA LYS A 106 9.70 3.63 -15.47
C LYS A 106 10.94 4.15 -14.73
N ARG A 107 11.27 5.44 -14.89
CA ARG A 107 12.38 6.07 -14.16
C ARG A 107 12.17 6.02 -12.64
N ARG A 108 10.95 6.34 -12.20
CA ARG A 108 10.59 6.28 -10.78
C ARG A 108 10.64 4.86 -10.22
N ALA A 109 10.19 3.86 -10.97
CA ALA A 109 10.29 2.45 -10.61
C ALA A 109 11.76 2.02 -10.41
N ILE A 110 12.64 2.38 -11.35
CA ILE A 110 14.09 2.10 -11.25
C ILE A 110 14.69 2.75 -10.01
N GLU A 111 14.36 4.02 -9.75
CA GLU A 111 14.82 4.74 -8.56
C GLU A 111 14.38 4.03 -7.26
N LEU A 112 13.11 3.59 -7.19
CA LEU A 112 12.59 2.87 -6.03
C LEU A 112 13.29 1.52 -5.81
N LEU A 113 13.55 0.76 -6.89
CA LEU A 113 14.32 -0.49 -6.81
C LEU A 113 15.73 -0.25 -6.26
N HIS A 114 16.41 0.81 -6.72
CA HIS A 114 17.74 1.16 -6.25
C HIS A 114 17.73 1.60 -4.79
N ARG A 115 16.71 2.36 -4.35
CA ARG A 115 16.55 2.78 -2.94
C ARG A 115 16.42 1.60 -1.98
N VAL A 116 15.86 0.47 -2.41
CA VAL A 116 15.74 -0.75 -1.60
C VAL A 116 16.88 -1.75 -1.83
N GLY A 117 17.93 -1.36 -2.54
CA GLY A 117 19.14 -2.17 -2.75
C GLY A 117 19.11 -3.11 -3.95
N ILE A 118 18.05 -3.13 -4.76
CA ILE A 118 17.97 -3.96 -5.98
C ILE A 118 18.73 -3.25 -7.11
N LYS A 119 20.02 -3.60 -7.27
CA LYS A 119 20.90 -2.99 -8.27
C LYS A 119 20.57 -3.41 -9.70
N ASP A 120 20.34 -4.71 -9.93
CA ASP A 120 19.93 -5.25 -11.23
C ASP A 120 18.43 -5.05 -11.47
N HIS A 121 18.06 -3.79 -11.65
CA HIS A 121 16.71 -3.39 -11.99
C HIS A 121 16.25 -3.95 -13.35
N LYS A 122 17.17 -4.32 -14.26
CA LYS A 122 16.77 -4.84 -15.59
C LYS A 122 16.18 -6.23 -15.44
N ASP A 123 16.85 -7.08 -14.66
CA ASP A 123 16.37 -8.40 -14.31
C ASP A 123 15.05 -8.28 -13.53
N ALA A 124 15.06 -7.57 -12.39
CA ALA A 124 13.88 -7.40 -11.54
C ALA A 124 12.64 -6.86 -12.29
N MET A 125 12.81 -5.91 -13.22
CA MET A 125 11.68 -5.36 -13.99
C MET A 125 11.13 -6.34 -15.04
N ARG A 126 11.93 -7.33 -15.47
CA ARG A 126 11.57 -8.34 -16.48
C ARG A 126 11.06 -9.64 -15.86
N SER A 127 11.42 -9.92 -14.62
CA SER A 127 11.01 -11.11 -13.89
C SER A 127 9.50 -11.15 -13.63
N PHE A 128 8.99 -12.36 -13.56
CA PHE A 128 7.66 -12.65 -13.03
C PHE A 128 7.81 -13.02 -11.55
N PRO A 129 6.77 -12.79 -10.72
CA PRO A 129 6.75 -13.33 -9.36
C PRO A 129 6.90 -14.86 -9.44
N LEU A 130 7.89 -15.40 -8.74
CA LEU A 130 8.05 -16.85 -8.54
C LEU A 130 7.09 -17.35 -7.46
#